data_AF-A0A7Y6I5I9-F1
#
_entry.id   AF-A0A7Y6I5I9-F1
#
_cell.length_a   1.000
_cell.length_b   1.000
_cell.length_c   1.000
_cell.angle_alpha   90.00
_cell.angle_beta   90.00
_cell.angle_gamma   90.00
#
_symmetry.space_group_name_H-M   'P 1'
#
loop_
_entity.id
_entity.type
_entity.pdbx_description
1 polymer ?
#
loop_
_entity_poly.entity_id
_entity_poly.type
_entity_poly.pdbx_seq_one_letter_code
_entity_poly.pdbx_strand_id
1 'polypeptide(L)'
;MFALGDAAAVPDLGRAGALCPRTAQHAMRQGRAVARNVAAGLGHGTARPYRHRDLGTVADLGAAQAVAAPLGLPVTGAAAKAVTGGYHLYALPGAGNRLRVAADWTLNALLGRNTVSLGLVPDAAAGLVRAEQLGIDPPRGARTTAP
;
A
#
# COMPACT_ATOMS: atom_id res chain seq x y z
N MET A 1 -18.83 -16.16 -0.15
CA MET A 1 -17.73 -15.51 0.60
C MET A 1 -16.86 -14.76 -0.39
N PHE A 2 -16.33 -13.58 -0.04
CA PHE A 2 -15.39 -12.81 -0.87
C PHE A 2 -14.04 -12.69 -0.16
N ALA A 3 -12.95 -12.69 -0.91
CA ALA A 3 -11.59 -12.44 -0.42
C ALA A 3 -10.90 -11.40 -1.31
N LEU A 4 -10.10 -10.52 -0.70
CA LEU A 4 -9.37 -9.44 -1.38
C LEU A 4 -8.11 -9.08 -0.58
N GLY A 5 -7.21 -8.31 -1.18
CA GLY A 5 -5.99 -7.86 -0.54
C GLY A 5 -4.87 -8.90 -0.59
N ASP A 6 -3.97 -8.81 0.37
CA ASP A 6 -2.78 -9.66 0.50
C ASP A 6 -3.08 -11.12 0.87
N ALA A 7 -4.21 -11.36 1.52
CA ALA A 7 -4.72 -12.69 1.85
C ALA A 7 -5.37 -13.44 0.67
N ALA A 8 -5.51 -12.79 -0.51
CA ALA A 8 -6.22 -13.36 -1.65
C ALA A 8 -5.30 -13.56 -2.87
N ALA A 9 -5.31 -14.77 -3.44
CA ALA A 9 -4.70 -15.06 -4.73
C ALA A 9 -5.62 -14.59 -5.87
N VAL A 10 -5.67 -13.28 -6.13
CA VAL A 10 -6.57 -12.69 -7.13
C VAL A 10 -5.95 -12.85 -8.54
N PRO A 11 -6.62 -13.53 -9.48
CA PRO A 11 -6.13 -13.68 -10.85
C PRO A 11 -6.04 -12.34 -11.58
N ASP A 12 -4.97 -12.13 -12.33
CA ASP A 12 -4.84 -10.98 -13.22
C ASP A 12 -5.47 -11.29 -14.59
N LEU A 13 -6.67 -10.74 -14.82
CA LEU A 13 -7.37 -10.91 -16.10
C LEU A 13 -6.72 -10.14 -17.27
N GLY A 14 -5.71 -9.30 -17.00
CA GLY A 14 -4.88 -8.65 -18.02
C GLY A 14 -3.67 -9.48 -18.45
N ARG A 15 -3.24 -10.47 -17.65
CA ARG A 15 -2.08 -11.34 -17.91
C ARG A 15 -2.41 -12.79 -17.53
N ALA A 16 -2.65 -13.62 -18.53
CA ALA A 16 -3.03 -15.02 -18.33
C ALA A 16 -2.04 -15.77 -17.43
N GLY A 17 -2.55 -16.45 -16.40
CA GLY A 17 -1.75 -17.21 -15.43
C GLY A 17 -1.05 -16.39 -14.36
N ALA A 18 -1.13 -15.05 -14.38
CA ALA A 18 -0.54 -14.20 -13.35
C ALA A 18 -1.52 -13.89 -12.21
N LEU A 19 -0.97 -13.61 -11.03
CA LEU A 19 -1.70 -13.08 -9.89
C LEU A 19 -1.47 -11.57 -9.79
N CYS A 20 -2.49 -10.85 -9.31
CA CYS A 20 -2.36 -9.43 -9.03
C CYS A 20 -1.31 -9.20 -7.93
N PRO A 21 -0.46 -8.16 -8.05
CA PRO A 21 0.48 -7.79 -7.01
C PRO A 21 -0.21 -7.50 -5.66
N ARG A 22 0.44 -7.91 -4.56
CA ARG A 22 -0.03 -7.65 -3.19
C ARG A 22 0.33 -6.23 -2.75
N THR A 23 -0.31 -5.23 -3.34
CA THR A 23 -0.12 -3.82 -2.97
C THR A 23 -1.40 -3.19 -2.41
N ALA A 24 -1.25 -2.14 -1.60
CA ALA A 24 -2.37 -1.37 -1.07
C ALA A 24 -3.27 -0.83 -2.19
N GLN A 25 -2.69 -0.41 -3.32
CA GLN A 25 -3.45 0.05 -4.48
C GLN A 25 -4.36 -1.05 -5.03
N HIS A 26 -3.87 -2.29 -5.17
CA HIS A 26 -4.70 -3.41 -5.62
C HIS A 26 -5.78 -3.73 -4.59
N ALA A 27 -5.42 -3.80 -3.30
CA ALA A 27 -6.37 -4.07 -2.22
C ALA A 27 -7.55 -3.07 -2.22
N MET A 28 -7.26 -1.76 -2.31
CA MET A 28 -8.30 -0.72 -2.39
C MET A 28 -9.21 -0.87 -3.61
N ARG A 29 -8.64 -1.20 -4.77
CA ARG A 29 -9.42 -1.40 -6.00
C ARG A 29 -10.26 -2.69 -5.96
N GLN A 30 -9.70 -3.77 -5.41
CA GLN A 30 -10.41 -5.03 -5.19
C GLN A 30 -11.57 -4.83 -4.20
N GLY A 31 -11.37 -4.06 -3.12
CA GLY A 31 -12.43 -3.67 -2.19
C GLY A 31 -13.63 -3.01 -2.87
N ARG A 32 -13.38 -2.04 -3.78
CA ARG A 32 -14.45 -1.42 -4.58
C ARG A 32 -15.18 -2.42 -5.50
N ALA A 33 -14.44 -3.38 -6.08
CA ALA A 33 -15.03 -4.40 -6.93
C ALA A 33 -15.91 -5.38 -6.12
N VAL A 34 -15.42 -5.81 -4.95
CA VAL A 34 -16.18 -6.66 -4.02
C VAL A 34 -17.44 -5.95 -3.54
N ALA A 35 -17.34 -4.68 -3.13
CA ALA A 35 -18.51 -3.90 -2.71
C ALA A 35 -19.60 -3.84 -3.80
N ARG A 36 -19.21 -3.63 -5.07
CA ARG A 36 -20.13 -3.67 -6.21
C ARG A 36 -20.77 -5.05 -6.38
N ASN A 37 -19.99 -6.12 -6.28
CA ASN A 37 -20.48 -7.47 -6.49
C ASN A 37 -21.39 -7.96 -5.35
N VAL A 38 -21.13 -7.51 -4.10
CA VAL A 38 -22.02 -7.70 -2.97
C VAL A 38 -23.36 -7.01 -3.22
N ALA A 39 -23.34 -5.73 -3.64
CA ALA A 39 -24.57 -5.00 -3.97
C ALA A 39 -25.36 -5.66 -5.10
N ALA A 40 -24.68 -6.13 -6.15
CA ALA A 40 -25.31 -6.87 -7.25
C ALA A 40 -25.95 -8.19 -6.78
N GLY A 41 -25.33 -8.89 -5.83
CA GLY A 41 -25.91 -10.07 -5.18
C GLY A 41 -27.18 -9.78 -4.37
N LEU A 42 -27.37 -8.53 -3.96
CA LEU A 42 -28.59 -8.03 -3.30
C LEU A 42 -29.62 -7.46 -4.30
N GLY A 43 -29.39 -7.60 -5.61
CA GLY A 43 -30.27 -7.08 -6.66
C GLY A 43 -29.96 -5.65 -7.10
N HIS A 44 -28.89 -5.03 -6.59
CA HIS A 44 -28.50 -3.66 -6.95
C HIS A 44 -27.36 -3.64 -7.98
N GLY A 45 -27.71 -3.40 -9.24
CA GLY A 45 -26.73 -3.25 -10.33
C GLY A 45 -26.22 -4.57 -10.88
N THR A 46 -25.04 -4.55 -11.50
CA THR A 46 -24.46 -5.72 -12.20
C THR A 46 -23.09 -6.09 -11.63
N ALA A 47 -22.90 -7.39 -11.37
CA ALA A 47 -21.61 -7.92 -10.94
C ALA A 47 -20.59 -7.79 -12.08
N ARG A 48 -19.35 -7.44 -11.73
CA ARG A 48 -18.25 -7.34 -12.69
C ARG A 48 -16.97 -7.97 -12.15
N PRO A 49 -16.21 -8.69 -12.99
CA PRO A 49 -14.92 -9.20 -12.58
C PRO A 49 -13.94 -8.05 -12.32
N TYR A 50 -13.00 -8.29 -11.40
CA TYR A 50 -11.93 -7.34 -11.13
C TYR A 50 -10.95 -7.32 -12.32
N ARG A 51 -10.82 -6.16 -12.98
CA ARG A 51 -9.79 -5.89 -13.98
C ARG A 51 -9.17 -4.55 -13.66
N HIS A 52 -7.85 -4.49 -13.64
CA HIS A 52 -7.11 -3.26 -13.38
C HIS A 52 -6.33 -2.85 -14.62
N ARG A 53 -6.00 -1.55 -14.67
CA ARG A 53 -5.07 -1.00 -15.63
C ARG A 53 -3.87 -0.53 -14.83
N ASP A 54 -2.68 -0.98 -15.22
CA ASP A 54 -1.44 -0.55 -14.59
C ASP A 54 -1.24 0.94 -14.83
N LEU A 55 -1.21 1.71 -13.74
CA LEU A 55 -0.91 3.14 -13.78
C LEU A 55 0.58 3.43 -13.58
N GLY A 56 1.39 2.38 -13.40
CA GLY A 56 2.79 2.48 -13.04
C GLY A 56 3.06 2.31 -11.55
N THR A 57 4.33 2.33 -11.20
CA THR A 57 4.83 2.20 -9.83
C THR A 57 5.68 3.40 -9.48
N VAL A 58 5.63 3.84 -8.24
CA VAL A 58 6.48 4.90 -7.69
C VAL A 58 7.14 4.40 -6.41
N ALA A 59 8.41 4.75 -6.21
CA ALA A 59 9.20 4.42 -5.03
C ALA A 59 10.08 5.63 -4.66
N ASP A 60 9.93 6.13 -3.44
CA ASP A 60 10.82 7.15 -2.87
C ASP A 60 11.99 6.43 -2.18
N LEU A 61 13.22 6.83 -2.49
CA LEU A 61 14.46 6.25 -1.95
C LEU A 61 15.10 7.14 -0.86
N GLY A 62 14.50 8.31 -0.57
CA GLY A 62 15.02 9.29 0.37
C GLY A 62 15.87 10.39 -0.28
N ALA A 63 16.09 11.48 0.48
CA ALA A 63 16.79 12.68 0.00
C ALA A 63 16.19 13.20 -1.32
N ALA A 64 16.99 13.41 -2.37
CA ALA A 64 16.49 13.84 -3.69
C ALA A 64 16.27 12.67 -4.67
N GLN A 65 16.24 11.43 -4.18
CA GLN A 65 16.19 10.24 -5.01
C GLN A 65 14.83 9.55 -4.93
N ALA A 66 14.20 9.39 -6.08
CA ALA A 66 13.01 8.58 -6.26
C ALA A 66 13.05 7.95 -7.64
N VAL A 67 12.26 6.90 -7.83
CA VAL A 67 12.02 6.25 -9.12
C VAL A 67 10.53 6.17 -9.32
N ALA A 68 10.05 6.66 -10.46
CA ALA A 68 8.65 6.66 -10.81
C ALA A 68 8.51 6.19 -12.25
N ALA A 69 7.55 5.30 -12.53
CA ALA A 69 7.21 4.88 -13.88
C ALA A 69 5.74 5.21 -14.20
N PRO A 70 5.30 6.48 -14.09
CA PRO A 70 3.91 6.84 -14.37
C PRO A 70 3.56 6.43 -15.80
N LEU A 71 2.51 5.61 -15.95
CA LEU A 71 2.06 5.10 -17.25
C LEU A 71 3.16 4.41 -18.09
N GLY A 72 4.21 3.89 -17.44
CA GLY A 72 5.32 3.21 -18.11
C GLY A 72 6.48 4.12 -18.56
N LEU A 73 6.45 5.42 -18.27
CA LEU A 73 7.56 6.33 -18.55
C LEU A 73 8.50 6.40 -17.34
N PRO A 74 9.73 5.84 -17.41
CA PRO A 74 10.65 5.87 -16.28
C PRO A 74 11.19 7.29 -16.06
N VAL A 75 11.07 7.76 -14.83
CA VAL A 75 11.56 9.04 -14.32
C VAL A 75 12.37 8.75 -13.05
N THR A 76 13.50 9.43 -12.87
CA THR A 76 14.35 9.28 -11.67
C THR A 76 14.68 10.64 -11.05
N GLY A 77 15.26 10.60 -9.84
CA GLY A 77 15.80 11.78 -9.15
C GLY A 77 14.72 12.77 -8.67
N ALA A 78 15.03 14.06 -8.68
CA ALA A 78 14.15 15.10 -8.14
C ALA A 78 12.80 15.18 -8.88
N ALA A 79 12.78 14.91 -10.18
CA ALA A 79 11.54 14.87 -10.96
C ALA A 79 10.62 13.72 -10.52
N ALA A 80 11.17 12.53 -10.30
CA ALA A 80 10.42 11.40 -9.74
C ALA A 80 9.89 11.70 -8.33
N LYS A 81 10.64 12.47 -7.55
CA LYS A 81 10.23 12.87 -6.20
C LYS A 81 9.05 13.84 -6.23
N ALA A 82 9.06 14.81 -7.15
CA ALA A 82 7.94 15.72 -7.36
C ALA A 82 6.67 14.97 -7.82
N VAL A 83 6.80 14.02 -8.75
CA VAL A 83 5.68 13.17 -9.20
C VAL A 83 5.13 12.34 -8.04
N THR A 84 6.01 11.71 -7.27
CA THR A 84 5.62 10.87 -6.12
C THR A 84 4.92 11.71 -5.06
N GLY A 85 5.49 12.84 -4.67
CA GLY A 85 4.89 13.77 -3.72
C GLY A 85 3.53 14.29 -4.21
N GLY A 86 3.46 14.73 -5.47
CA GLY A 86 2.23 15.22 -6.09
C GLY A 86 1.10 14.17 -6.08
N TYR A 87 1.42 12.91 -6.41
CA TYR A 87 0.47 11.81 -6.34
C TYR A 87 -0.06 11.60 -4.91
N HIS A 88 0.84 11.56 -3.92
CA HIS A 88 0.44 11.38 -2.51
C HIS A 88 -0.42 12.56 -2.03
N LEU A 89 -0.07 13.79 -2.40
CA LEU A 89 -0.86 14.97 -2.06
C LEU A 89 -2.27 14.88 -2.67
N TYR A 90 -2.38 14.46 -3.94
CA TYR A 90 -3.66 14.26 -4.60
C TYR A 90 -4.51 13.16 -3.95
N ALA A 91 -3.86 12.07 -3.52
CA ALA A 91 -4.52 10.93 -2.89
C ALA A 91 -5.10 11.23 -1.49
N LEU A 92 -4.63 12.28 -0.81
CA LEU A 92 -5.13 12.65 0.51
C LEU A 92 -6.59 13.14 0.44
N PRO A 93 -7.46 12.67 1.36
CA PRO A 93 -8.82 13.16 1.48
C PRO A 93 -8.83 14.56 2.11
N GLY A 94 -9.60 15.49 1.51
CA GLY A 94 -9.85 16.82 2.04
C GLY A 94 -8.76 17.86 1.75
N ALA A 95 -9.16 19.06 1.32
CA ALA A 95 -8.25 20.13 0.93
C ALA A 95 -7.36 20.61 2.09
N GLY A 96 -7.89 20.67 3.32
CA GLY A 96 -7.12 21.09 4.50
C GLY A 96 -5.96 20.15 4.83
N ASN A 97 -6.16 18.84 4.69
CA ASN A 97 -5.10 17.85 4.91
C ASN A 97 -4.00 17.98 3.85
N ARG A 98 -4.40 18.18 2.59
CA ARG A 98 -3.46 18.42 1.48
C ARG A 98 -2.59 19.65 1.73
N LEU A 99 -3.19 20.76 2.18
CA LEU A 99 -2.45 22.00 2.47
C LEU A 99 -1.47 21.82 3.63
N ARG A 100 -1.87 21.15 4.71
CA ARG A 100 -0.99 20.88 5.86
C ARG A 100 0.22 20.04 5.47
N VAL A 101 0.00 18.95 4.72
CA VAL A 101 1.08 18.09 4.24
C VAL A 101 1.99 18.83 3.25
N ALA A 102 1.42 19.64 2.36
CA ALA A 102 2.22 20.45 1.44
C ALA A 102 3.10 21.46 2.19
N ALA A 103 2.54 22.18 3.16
CA ALA A 103 3.28 23.13 3.97
C ALA A 103 4.41 22.46 4.76
N ASP A 104 4.14 21.31 5.39
CA ASP A 104 5.16 20.53 6.10
C ASP A 104 6.31 20.11 5.18
N TRP A 105 5.99 19.59 3.99
CA TRP A 105 7.01 19.20 3.01
C TRP A 105 7.83 20.39 2.50
N THR A 106 7.19 21.54 2.25
CA THR A 106 7.89 22.77 1.85
C THR A 106 8.81 23.26 2.97
N LEU A 107 8.34 23.29 4.21
CA LEU A 107 9.15 23.68 5.37
C LEU A 107 10.33 22.73 5.57
N ASN A 108 10.10 21.41 5.51
CA ASN A 108 11.17 20.42 5.62
C ASN A 108 12.21 20.53 4.49
N ALA A 109 11.81 20.96 3.29
CA ALA A 109 12.73 21.19 2.17
C ALA A 109 13.59 22.45 2.36
N LEU A 110 13.02 23.52 2.94
CA LEU A 110 13.71 24.80 3.15
C LEU A 110 14.54 24.83 4.43
N LEU A 111 14.03 24.24 5.51
CA LEU A 111 14.58 24.35 6.86
C LEU A 111 15.32 23.09 7.31
N GLY A 112 15.28 22.02 6.52
CA GLY A 112 15.77 20.70 6.91
C GLY A 112 14.74 19.93 7.77
N ARG A 113 15.01 18.64 7.96
CA ARG A 113 14.10 17.74 8.69
C ARG A 113 14.20 17.99 10.19
N ASN A 114 13.07 18.33 10.82
CA ASN A 114 13.01 18.40 12.28
C ASN A 114 12.99 16.99 12.86
N THR A 115 14.14 16.50 13.33
CA THR A 115 14.28 15.18 13.92
C THR A 115 14.17 15.29 15.44
N VAL A 116 12.93 15.28 15.93
CA VAL A 116 12.68 15.03 17.34
C VAL A 116 12.77 13.53 17.58
N SER A 117 13.80 13.11 18.31
CA SER A 117 13.88 11.74 18.82
C SER A 117 12.76 11.57 19.85
N LEU A 118 11.67 10.92 19.44
CA LEU A 118 10.72 10.35 20.38
C LEU A 118 11.50 9.27 21.12
N GLY A 119 11.92 9.58 22.35
CA GLY A 119 12.75 8.70 23.17
C GLY A 119 12.23 7.28 23.08
N LEU A 120 13.14 6.35 22.80
CA LEU A 120 12.84 4.92 22.72
C LEU A 120 12.00 4.56 23.94
N VAL A 121 10.76 4.11 23.70
CA VAL A 121 9.97 3.46 24.72
C VAL A 121 10.86 2.33 25.26
N PRO A 122 11.15 2.27 26.58
CA PRO A 122 12.01 1.24 27.13
C PRO A 122 11.51 -0.14 26.65
N ASP A 123 12.42 -1.06 26.31
CA ASP A 123 12.06 -2.42 25.86
C ASP A 123 11.05 -3.12 26.80
N ALA A 124 11.03 -2.72 28.08
CA ALA A 124 10.05 -3.18 29.06
C ALA A 124 8.58 -2.81 28.73
N ALA A 125 8.34 -1.71 28.01
CA ALA A 125 7.02 -1.24 27.60
C ALA A 125 6.68 -1.64 26.15
N ALA A 126 7.68 -1.89 25.31
CA ALA A 126 7.52 -2.59 24.04
C ALA A 126 7.38 -4.09 24.33
N GLY A 127 6.18 -4.52 24.74
CA GLY A 127 5.87 -5.91 25.14
C GLY A 127 6.05 -6.99 24.05
N LEU A 128 6.89 -6.78 23.04
CA LEU A 128 7.25 -7.70 21.98
C LEU A 128 7.79 -9.02 22.56
N VAL A 129 8.70 -8.95 23.54
CA VAL A 129 9.23 -10.14 24.24
C VAL A 129 8.15 -10.87 25.03
N ARG A 130 7.19 -10.13 25.61
CA ARG A 130 6.05 -10.72 26.34
C ARG A 130 5.02 -11.34 25.40
N ALA A 131 4.87 -10.80 24.19
CA ALA A 131 4.03 -11.37 23.14
C ALA A 131 4.64 -12.66 22.56
N GLU A 132 5.96 -12.72 22.39
CA GLU A 132 6.67 -13.95 21.99
C GLU A 132 6.54 -15.06 23.05
N GLN A 133 6.55 -14.71 24.34
CA GLN A 133 6.35 -15.66 25.43
C GLN A 133 4.91 -16.21 25.55
N LEU A 134 3.92 -15.56 24.92
CA LEU A 134 2.53 -16.02 24.96
C LEU A 134 2.24 -17.19 23.99
N GLY A 135 3.24 -17.67 23.24
CA GLY A 135 3.13 -18.93 22.48
C GLY A 135 2.04 -18.92 21.41
N ILE A 136 1.63 -17.74 20.92
CA ILE A 136 0.69 -17.60 19.81
C ILE A 136 1.47 -17.69 18.48
N ASP A 137 2.25 -18.76 18.33
CA ASP A 137 2.85 -19.13 17.04
C ASP A 137 2.38 -20.57 16.77
N PRO A 138 1.66 -20.84 15.67
CA PRO A 138 1.33 -22.22 15.32
C PRO A 138 2.65 -22.99 15.09
N PRO A 139 2.76 -24.24 15.58
CA PRO A 139 4.03 -24.97 15.56
C PRO A 139 4.58 -25.08 14.13
N ARG A 140 5.77 -24.51 13.91
CA ARG A 140 6.53 -24.66 12.67
C ARG A 140 7.07 -26.08 12.57
N GLY A 141 6.25 -26.99 12.06
CA GLY A 141 6.63 -28.40 12.00
C GLY A 141 5.57 -29.34 11.43
N ALA A 142 4.98 -29.02 10.27
CA ALA A 142 4.22 -29.98 9.49
C ALA A 142 4.51 -29.83 7.99
N ARG A 143 5.79 -29.99 7.62
CA ARG A 143 6.13 -30.47 6.27
C ARG A 143 6.11 -31.99 6.33
N THR A 144 4.95 -32.58 6.14
CA THR A 144 4.85 -34.00 5.74
C THR A 144 5.11 -34.05 4.25
N THR A 145 6.25 -34.64 3.91
CA THR A 145 6.53 -35.24 2.61
C THR A 145 5.55 -36.39 2.38
N ALA A 146 4.83 -36.38 1.26
CA ALA A 146 4.14 -37.56 0.76
C ALA A 146 4.60 -37.82 -0.69
N PRO A 147 4.93 -39.07 -1.07
CA PRO A 147 4.87 -39.48 -2.46
C PRO A 147 3.42 -39.60 -2.95
#